data_AF-A0A7K0QXT5-F1
#
_entry.id   AF-A0A7K0QXT5-F1
#
_cell.length_a   1.000
_cell.length_b   1.000
_cell.length_c   1.000
_cell.angle_alpha   90.00
_cell.angle_beta   90.00
_cell.angle_gamma   90.00
#
_symmetry.space_group_name_H-M   'P 1'
#
loop_
_entity.id
_entity.type
_entity.pdbx_description
1 polymer ?
#
loop_
_entity_poly.entity_id
_entity_poly.type
_entity_poly.pdbx_seq_one_letter_code
_entity_poly.pdbx_strand_id
1 'polypeptide(L)'
;VGYASIQYDDQIGKLSLIGAGMRSHPGVTATFFGALSTAGVNIEMISTSEIRISIICRQADIERGVQAAHTAFGLDADQSEAVVYGGSGR
;
A
#
# COMPACT_ATOMS: atom_id res chain seq x y z
N VAL A 1 23.12 27.99 -0.38
CA VAL A 1 22.45 26.68 -0.49
C VAL A 1 21.15 26.90 -1.24
N GLY A 2 20.94 26.20 -2.34
CA GLY A 2 19.78 26.37 -3.23
C GLY A 2 19.47 25.07 -3.97
N TYR A 3 18.26 24.97 -4.49
CA TYR A 3 17.77 23.83 -5.27
C TYR A 3 18.17 23.97 -6.75
N ALA A 4 18.50 22.85 -7.40
CA ALA A 4 18.75 22.83 -8.84
C ALA A 4 17.46 23.02 -9.66
N SER A 5 16.33 22.51 -9.16
CA SER A 5 14.98 22.75 -9.69
C SER A 5 13.93 22.41 -8.64
N ILE A 6 12.70 22.92 -8.83
CA ILE A 6 11.50 22.56 -8.07
C ILE A 6 10.49 22.04 -9.09
N GLN A 7 9.90 20.88 -8.79
CA GLN A 7 8.87 20.26 -9.61
C GLN A 7 7.59 20.12 -8.79
N TYR A 8 6.44 20.26 -9.44
CA TYR A 8 5.11 20.16 -8.87
C TYR A 8 4.26 19.23 -9.73
N ASP A 9 3.52 18.33 -9.08
CA ASP A 9 2.58 17.40 -9.72
C ASP A 9 1.35 17.29 -8.82
N ASP A 10 0.18 17.66 -9.35
CA ASP A 10 -1.13 17.56 -8.70
C ASP A 10 -1.97 16.37 -9.20
N GLN A 11 -1.42 15.58 -10.12
CA GLN A 11 -2.06 14.40 -10.73
C GLN A 11 -1.58 13.10 -10.07
N ILE A 12 -1.17 13.20 -8.80
CA ILE A 12 -0.74 12.06 -7.99
C ILE A 12 -1.79 11.68 -6.96
N GLY A 13 -1.80 10.41 -6.60
CA GLY A 13 -2.58 9.85 -5.51
C GLY A 13 -1.68 9.18 -4.49
N LYS A 14 -2.12 9.16 -3.23
CA LYS A 14 -1.45 8.45 -2.15
C LYS A 14 -2.32 7.31 -1.66
N LEU A 15 -1.77 6.10 -1.70
CA LEU A 15 -2.36 4.90 -1.10
C LEU A 15 -1.53 4.47 0.09
N SER A 16 -2.16 4.10 1.21
CA SER A 16 -1.45 3.67 2.41
C SER A 16 -2.03 2.37 2.97
N LEU A 17 -1.18 1.35 3.07
CA LEU A 17 -1.46 0.15 3.85
C LEU A 17 -1.14 0.44 5.32
N ILE A 18 -2.10 0.19 6.20
CA ILE A 18 -1.98 0.40 7.65
C ILE A 18 -2.08 -0.95 8.36
N GLY A 19 -1.19 -1.22 9.29
CA GLY A 19 -1.19 -2.45 10.07
C GLY A 19 -0.12 -2.44 11.16
N ALA A 20 -0.23 -3.34 12.14
CA ALA A 20 0.80 -3.54 13.15
C ALA A 20 1.69 -4.74 12.79
N GLY A 21 2.93 -4.77 13.28
CA GLY A 21 3.80 -5.95 13.13
C GLY A 21 4.33 -6.20 11.72
N MET A 22 4.22 -5.25 10.79
CA MET A 22 4.63 -5.43 9.39
C MET A 22 6.14 -5.66 9.21
N ARG A 23 6.99 -5.07 10.07
CA ARG A 23 8.45 -5.31 10.06
C ARG A 23 8.80 -6.79 10.26
N SER A 24 8.06 -7.49 11.12
CA SER A 24 8.29 -8.89 11.45
C SER A 24 7.67 -9.86 10.43
N HIS A 25 6.87 -9.36 9.48
CA HIS A 25 6.14 -10.15 8.50
C HIS A 25 6.41 -9.63 7.08
N PRO A 26 7.59 -9.92 6.50
CA PRO A 26 7.98 -9.42 5.17
C PRO A 26 7.00 -9.83 4.05
N GLY A 27 6.21 -10.89 4.26
CA GLY A 27 5.13 -11.29 3.37
C GLY A 27 4.06 -10.21 3.15
N VAL A 28 3.81 -9.33 4.12
CA VAL A 28 2.82 -8.25 3.99
C VAL A 28 3.25 -7.28 2.88
N THR A 29 4.52 -6.86 2.88
CA THR A 29 5.06 -5.97 1.84
C THR A 29 5.05 -6.63 0.46
N ALA A 30 5.42 -7.92 0.39
CA ALA A 30 5.42 -8.67 -0.86
C ALA A 30 4.01 -8.81 -1.45
N THR A 31 3.02 -9.15 -0.62
CA THR A 31 1.61 -9.24 -1.02
C THR A 31 1.10 -7.89 -1.52
N PHE A 32 1.40 -6.80 -0.80
CA PHE A 32 0.95 -5.47 -1.17
C PHE A 32 1.50 -5.00 -2.53
N PHE A 33 2.82 -5.10 -2.75
CA PHE A 33 3.40 -4.71 -4.04
C PHE A 33 3.05 -5.66 -5.17
N GLY A 34 2.90 -6.96 -4.88
CA GLY A 34 2.43 -7.95 -5.85
C GLY A 34 1.01 -7.66 -6.33
N ALA A 35 0.10 -7.26 -5.42
CA ALA A 35 -1.26 -6.89 -5.75
C ALA A 35 -1.31 -5.64 -6.65
N LEU A 36 -0.54 -4.59 -6.31
CA LEU A 36 -0.46 -3.38 -7.12
C LEU A 36 0.11 -3.64 -8.52
N SER A 37 1.17 -4.44 -8.61
CA SER A 37 1.76 -4.86 -9.89
C SER A 37 0.77 -5.61 -10.76
N THR A 38 0.07 -6.60 -10.19
CA THR A 38 -0.96 -7.38 -10.90
C THR A 38 -2.11 -6.50 -11.39
N ALA A 39 -2.49 -5.50 -10.60
CA ALA A 39 -3.50 -4.51 -10.98
C ALA A 39 -3.00 -3.47 -12.00
N GLY A 40 -1.72 -3.50 -12.38
CA GLY A 40 -1.14 -2.55 -13.32
C GLY A 40 -1.04 -1.12 -12.76
N VAL A 41 -0.80 -0.98 -11.46
CA VAL A 41 -0.59 0.30 -10.78
C VAL A 41 0.91 0.58 -10.68
N ASN A 42 1.36 1.65 -11.34
CA ASN A 42 2.76 2.07 -11.27
C ASN A 42 3.05 2.79 -9.95
N ILE A 43 4.15 2.42 -9.29
CA ILE A 43 4.60 3.04 -8.04
C ILE A 43 5.69 4.06 -8.35
N GLU A 44 5.42 5.33 -8.07
CA GLU A 44 6.36 6.44 -8.33
C GLU A 44 7.22 6.78 -7.10
N MET A 45 6.68 6.54 -5.90
CA MET A 45 7.38 6.77 -4.65
C MET A 45 6.92 5.79 -3.58
N ILE A 46 7.83 5.40 -2.68
CA ILE A 46 7.55 4.56 -1.52
C ILE A 46 8.02 5.28 -0.26
N SER A 47 7.21 5.26 0.80
CA SER A 47 7.58 5.70 2.13
C SER A 47 7.01 4.77 3.19
N THR A 48 7.82 4.32 4.13
CA THR A 48 7.43 3.29 5.11
C THR A 48 7.71 3.72 6.55
N SER A 49 6.84 3.32 7.47
CA SER A 49 7.07 3.31 8.92
C SER A 49 6.79 1.91 9.47
N GLU A 50 6.88 1.72 10.79
CA GLU A 50 6.57 0.45 11.44
C GLU A 50 5.11 0.02 11.26
N ILE A 51 4.22 0.97 10.99
CA ILE A 51 2.77 0.76 10.93
C ILE A 51 2.12 1.20 9.62
N ARG A 52 2.91 1.70 8.67
CA ARG A 52 2.40 2.25 7.41
C ARG A 52 3.33 1.98 6.25
N ILE A 53 2.80 1.48 5.14
CA ILE A 53 3.47 1.50 3.84
C ILE A 53 2.66 2.45 2.95
N SER A 54 3.23 3.59 2.59
CA SER A 54 2.64 4.56 1.67
C SER A 54 3.29 4.48 0.31
N ILE A 55 2.48 4.53 -0.74
CA ILE A 55 2.94 4.72 -2.10
C ILE A 55 2.34 6.00 -2.70
N ILE A 56 3.06 6.57 -3.66
CA ILE A 56 2.53 7.56 -4.60
C ILE A 56 2.39 6.87 -5.97
N CYS A 57 1.24 7.06 -6.60
CA CYS A 57 0.94 6.60 -7.97
C CYS A 57 0.14 7.69 -8.70
N ARG A 58 -0.23 7.45 -9.96
CA ARG A 58 -1.13 8.38 -10.68
C ARG A 58 -2.50 8.39 -10.03
N GLN A 59 -3.11 9.57 -9.95
CA GLN A 59 -4.43 9.74 -9.34
C GLN A 59 -5.49 8.82 -9.97
N ALA A 60 -5.43 8.62 -11.29
CA ALA A 60 -6.32 7.73 -12.03
C ALA A 60 -6.22 6.24 -11.63
N ASP A 61 -5.13 5.83 -10.97
CA ASP A 61 -4.87 4.44 -10.58
C ASP A 61 -5.31 4.14 -9.14
N ILE A 62 -5.72 5.16 -8.38
CA ILE A 62 -5.98 5.01 -6.95
C ILE A 62 -7.09 4.02 -6.66
N GLU A 63 -8.24 4.14 -7.32
CA GLU A 63 -9.39 3.25 -7.05
C GLU A 63 -9.03 1.79 -7.30
N ARG A 64 -8.36 1.52 -8.42
CA ARG A 64 -7.87 0.20 -8.81
C ARG A 64 -6.83 -0.34 -7.82
N GLY A 65 -5.90 0.50 -7.38
CA GLY A 65 -4.90 0.14 -6.37
C GLY A 65 -5.53 -0.16 -5.01
N VAL A 66 -6.53 0.62 -4.59
CA VAL A 66 -7.26 0.40 -3.34
C VAL A 66 -8.02 -0.92 -3.40
N GLN A 67 -8.78 -1.17 -4.47
CA GLN A 67 -9.50 -2.44 -4.64
C GLN A 67 -8.55 -3.64 -4.60
N ALA A 68 -7.47 -3.60 -5.37
CA ALA A 68 -6.47 -4.67 -5.39
C ALA A 68 -5.85 -4.92 -4.01
N ALA A 69 -5.53 -3.86 -3.27
CA ALA A 69 -5.00 -3.98 -1.92
C ALA A 69 -6.04 -4.56 -0.94
N HIS A 70 -7.30 -4.09 -0.99
CA HIS A 70 -8.37 -4.62 -0.14
C HIS A 70 -8.57 -6.12 -0.39
N THR A 71 -8.72 -6.55 -1.65
CA THR A 71 -8.90 -7.95 -2.00
C THR A 71 -7.68 -8.80 -1.59
N ALA A 72 -6.46 -8.32 -1.78
CA ALA A 72 -5.24 -9.05 -1.41
C ALA A 72 -5.12 -9.31 0.10
N PHE A 73 -5.75 -8.48 0.93
CA PHE A 73 -5.81 -8.64 2.38
C PHE A 73 -7.18 -9.09 2.89
N GLY A 74 -8.14 -9.40 2.01
CA GLY A 74 -9.50 -9.84 2.38
C GLY A 74 -10.32 -8.78 3.14
N LEU A 75 -10.02 -7.50 2.95
CA LEU A 75 -10.65 -6.36 3.63
C LEU A 75 -11.91 -5.84 2.91
N ASP A 76 -12.34 -6.52 1.86
CA ASP A 76 -13.55 -6.28 1.07
C ASP A 76 -14.68 -7.28 1.39
N ALA A 77 -14.46 -8.20 2.34
CA ALA A 77 -15.48 -9.10 2.85
C ALA A 77 -16.49 -8.34 3.75
N ASP A 78 -17.77 -8.77 3.75
CA ASP A 78 -18.89 -8.17 4.49
C ASP A 78 -18.71 -8.11 6.03
N GLN A 79 -17.61 -8.66 6.56
CA GLN A 79 -17.26 -8.57 7.97
C GLN A 79 -16.10 -7.60 8.16
N SER A 80 -16.36 -6.49 8.86
CA SER A 80 -15.35 -5.57 9.37
C SER A 80 -14.55 -6.22 10.51
N GLU A 81 -13.83 -7.30 10.23
CA GLU A 81 -12.85 -7.87 11.12
C GLU A 81 -11.45 -7.57 10.60
N ALA A 82 -10.58 -7.08 11.50
CA ALA A 82 -9.18 -6.91 11.18
C ALA A 82 -8.56 -8.29 10.87
N VAL A 83 -8.07 -8.46 9.64
CA VAL A 83 -7.45 -9.72 9.21
C VAL A 83 -6.09 -9.88 9.90
N VAL A 84 -5.92 -10.94 10.68
CA VAL A 84 -4.69 -11.22 11.44
C VAL A 84 -3.69 -11.97 10.57
N TYR A 85 -2.63 -11.29 10.13
CA TYR A 85 -1.50 -11.92 9.45
C TYR A 85 -0.44 -12.34 10.46
N GLY A 86 -0.58 -13.54 11.05
CA GLY A 86 0.41 -14.06 12.02
C GLY A 86 -0.09 -15.03 13.08
N GLY A 87 -1.22 -15.72 12.88
CA GLY A 87 -1.71 -16.73 13.82
C GLY A 87 -0.86 -18.00 13.83
N SER A 88 0.28 -18.00 14.54
CA SER A 88 0.74 -19.24 15.18
C SER A 88 -0.23 -19.52 16.32
N GLY A 89 -1.24 -20.35 16.06
CA GLY A 89 -2.11 -20.89 17.10
C GLY A 89 -1.28 -21.59 18.17
N ARG A 90 -1.02 -20.88 19.27
CA ARG A 90 -0.69 -21.40 20.59
C ARG A 90 -1.27 -20.46 21.62
#